data_AF-A0A498EN37-F1
#
_entry.id   AF-A0A498EN37-F1
#
_cell.length_a   1.000
_cell.length_b   1.000
_cell.length_c   1.000
_cell.angle_alpha   90.00
_cell.angle_beta   90.00
_cell.angle_gamma   90.00
#
_symmetry.space_group_name_H-M   'P 1'
#
loop_
_entity.id
_entity.type
_entity.pdbx_description
1 polymer ?
#
loop_
_entity_poly.entity_id
_entity_poly.type
_entity_poly.pdbx_seq_one_letter_code
_entity_poly.pdbx_strand_id
1 'polypeptide(L)'
;MDRLDPGVREIISIVSEYLDDVENIASLDNFSDGTYTENDASAPEVYNYLCDNTELARDLHGELKDQLKHHGDVTIEDVRDAQGNIPERDELKATVERANASNVVPQDADEESVSDNTEQISLESNSVDLIVTSPPYWRKRDYEIEDQLGQEKDPDDYIDNLVDALDRWREFLRPHGSVFINIGDTYHNKSLVGIPGRFVRAAQEADWIVRNDILWAKDNGMPSPAKDRLVPRHEHIIHLVRNDDYYYDLHGYSNAFGNGSNPGDVWHMNHDRNTGGHLAPFPEELAQRAITLACPPSVCQKCGNPRERIRERGLDDLDTSRPQAERAIELYEQSDLTEDHLRAIQAVGISDAGKAKEIQDGAGSNAEKVQELADEAKEVLGGYFREFTFPQWTTAGWTACECESPEYEPGLVYDPFAGSGTTIKVANELRYHSWGTDLDTSNFDQNQSLARYQE
;
A
#
# COMPACT_ATOMS: atom_id res chain seq x y z
N MET A 1 26.14 20.61 -20.34
CA MET A 1 25.47 20.57 -19.02
C MET A 1 26.39 20.02 -17.93
N ASP A 2 27.53 19.45 -18.30
CA ASP A 2 28.39 18.54 -17.52
C ASP A 2 29.34 19.29 -16.56
N ARG A 3 28.86 20.40 -15.99
CA ARG A 3 29.57 21.28 -15.05
C ARG A 3 28.67 21.86 -13.95
N LEU A 4 27.39 21.49 -13.91
CA LEU A 4 26.48 21.82 -12.81
C LEU A 4 26.58 20.78 -11.69
N ASP A 5 26.29 21.21 -10.47
CA ASP A 5 26.17 20.32 -9.31
C ASP A 5 24.94 19.39 -9.47
N PRO A 6 25.00 18.11 -9.06
CA PRO A 6 23.87 17.19 -9.18
C PRO A 6 22.56 17.68 -8.55
N GLY A 7 22.60 18.25 -7.34
CA GLY A 7 21.37 18.71 -6.65
C GLY A 7 20.72 19.91 -7.34
N VAL A 8 21.56 20.85 -7.83
CA VAL A 8 21.11 21.99 -8.65
C VAL A 8 20.44 21.51 -9.94
N ARG A 9 21.00 20.49 -10.59
CA ARG A 9 20.40 19.88 -11.79
C ARG A 9 19.07 19.19 -11.51
N GLU A 10 18.91 18.56 -10.34
CA GLU A 10 17.70 17.84 -9.94
C GLU A 10 16.54 18.80 -9.65
N ILE A 11 16.75 19.87 -8.88
CA ILE A 11 15.74 20.94 -8.70
C ILE A 11 15.34 21.53 -10.05
N ILE A 12 16.31 21.86 -10.92
CA ILE A 12 16.02 22.47 -12.21
C ILE A 12 15.12 21.56 -13.08
N SER A 13 15.25 20.23 -12.94
CA SER A 13 14.35 19.27 -13.58
C SER A 13 12.93 19.40 -13.01
N ILE A 14 12.78 19.26 -11.68
CA ILE A 14 11.49 19.35 -10.97
C ILE A 14 10.77 20.68 -11.28
N VAL A 15 11.49 21.80 -11.18
CA VAL A 15 10.96 23.14 -11.43
C VAL A 15 10.54 23.30 -12.89
N SER A 16 11.26 22.72 -13.85
CA SER A 16 10.88 22.77 -15.27
C SER A 16 9.64 21.90 -15.56
N GLU A 17 9.57 20.70 -14.98
CA GLU A 17 8.48 19.74 -15.14
C GLU A 17 7.14 20.27 -14.60
N TYR A 18 7.17 21.05 -13.52
CA TYR A 18 5.99 21.74 -12.97
C TYR A 18 5.72 23.13 -13.60
N LEU A 19 6.59 23.65 -14.47
CA LEU A 19 6.41 24.97 -15.11
C LEU A 19 5.73 24.91 -16.48
N ASP A 20 5.90 23.84 -17.26
CA ASP A 20 5.31 23.71 -18.61
C ASP A 20 3.75 23.63 -18.58
N ASP A 21 3.16 23.30 -17.42
CA ASP A 21 1.70 23.19 -17.21
C ASP A 21 1.02 24.53 -16.81
N VAL A 22 1.78 25.63 -16.59
CA VAL A 22 1.25 26.88 -16.01
C VAL A 22 1.66 28.15 -16.78
N GLU A 23 0.76 28.65 -17.64
CA GLU A 23 0.88 30.02 -18.16
C GLU A 23 0.74 31.05 -17.01
N ASN A 24 1.86 31.70 -16.67
CA ASN A 24 2.08 32.64 -15.55
C ASN A 24 2.21 31.97 -14.16
N ILE A 25 3.46 31.76 -13.71
CA ILE A 25 3.78 31.65 -12.28
C ILE A 25 4.29 33.00 -11.75
N ALA A 26 3.59 33.52 -10.75
CA ALA A 26 4.11 34.52 -9.83
C ALA A 26 5.28 33.90 -9.03
N SER A 27 6.52 34.28 -9.35
CA SER A 27 7.74 33.61 -8.85
C SER A 27 7.88 33.66 -7.32
N LEU A 28 8.64 32.73 -6.72
CA LEU A 28 8.62 32.47 -5.27
C LEU A 28 9.27 33.53 -4.34
N ASP A 29 9.51 34.78 -4.79
CA ASP A 29 10.07 35.86 -3.96
C ASP A 29 9.07 36.95 -3.51
N ASN A 30 7.86 36.98 -4.10
CA ASN A 30 6.52 37.64 -3.63
C ASN A 30 6.56 37.04 -2.12
N PHE A 31 6.92 35.75 -1.98
CA PHE A 31 6.91 34.87 -0.81
C PHE A 31 8.03 35.10 0.23
N SER A 32 9.22 35.59 -0.16
CA SER A 32 10.40 35.61 0.72
C SER A 32 10.58 36.95 1.45
N ASP A 33 10.21 38.09 0.83
CA ASP A 33 10.28 39.43 1.46
C ASP A 33 8.93 40.16 1.60
N GLY A 34 7.88 39.72 0.91
CA GLY A 34 6.53 40.28 0.99
C GLY A 34 6.29 41.54 0.12
N THR A 35 7.17 41.85 -0.84
CA THR A 35 7.02 42.97 -1.78
C THR A 35 6.99 42.52 -3.24
N TYR A 36 5.93 42.89 -3.96
CA TYR A 36 5.36 42.01 -4.98
C TYR A 36 4.36 42.81 -5.89
N THR A 37 4.52 42.84 -7.23
CA THR A 37 3.66 43.63 -8.17
C THR A 37 3.65 43.17 -9.65
N GLU A 38 2.45 42.92 -10.20
CA GLU A 38 1.97 42.92 -11.62
C GLU A 38 2.81 42.45 -12.84
N ASN A 39 4.11 42.13 -12.77
CA ASN A 39 4.84 41.47 -13.88
C ASN A 39 5.88 40.48 -13.33
N ASP A 40 5.63 39.19 -13.55
CA ASP A 40 6.35 38.10 -12.88
C ASP A 40 7.49 37.49 -13.71
N ALA A 41 8.44 36.84 -13.02
CA ALA A 41 9.70 36.36 -13.60
C ALA A 41 9.56 35.05 -14.39
N SER A 42 10.42 34.88 -15.41
CA SER A 42 10.40 33.73 -16.32
C SER A 42 11.28 32.56 -15.85
N ALA A 43 10.97 31.35 -16.32
CA ALA A 43 11.73 30.13 -15.99
C ALA A 43 13.26 30.25 -16.18
N PRO A 44 13.79 30.89 -17.26
CA PRO A 44 15.22 31.13 -17.41
C PRO A 44 15.83 32.04 -16.34
N GLU A 45 15.07 32.94 -15.73
CA GLU A 45 15.57 33.82 -14.68
C GLU A 45 15.69 33.07 -13.34
N VAL A 46 14.70 32.24 -13.00
CA VAL A 46 14.76 31.30 -11.86
C VAL A 46 15.92 30.29 -12.04
N TYR A 47 16.09 29.73 -13.23
CA TYR A 47 17.21 28.84 -13.57
C TYR A 47 18.58 29.48 -13.27
N ASN A 48 18.79 30.73 -13.71
CA ASN A 48 20.07 31.40 -13.52
C ASN A 48 20.29 31.76 -12.04
N TYR A 49 19.25 32.20 -11.33
CA TYR A 49 19.33 32.50 -9.90
C TYR A 49 19.73 31.27 -9.07
N LEU A 50 19.14 30.10 -9.33
CA LEU A 50 19.51 28.85 -8.65
C LEU A 50 20.92 28.35 -9.02
N CYS A 51 21.39 28.61 -10.25
CA CYS A 51 22.76 28.31 -10.65
C CYS A 51 23.81 29.17 -9.92
N ASP A 52 23.50 30.44 -9.62
CA ASP A 52 24.39 31.37 -8.93
C ASP A 52 24.33 31.23 -7.39
N ASN A 53 23.25 30.68 -6.83
CA ASN A 53 23.03 30.52 -5.37
C ASN A 53 23.03 29.03 -4.95
N THR A 54 24.17 28.35 -5.10
CA THR A 54 24.27 26.89 -4.96
C THR A 54 24.12 26.32 -3.55
N GLU A 55 24.24 27.13 -2.49
CA GLU A 55 23.90 26.73 -1.10
C GLU A 55 22.38 26.78 -0.89
N LEU A 56 21.70 27.86 -1.29
CA LEU A 56 20.24 27.93 -1.29
C LEU A 56 19.62 26.79 -2.14
N ALA A 57 20.23 26.45 -3.27
CA ALA A 57 19.82 25.29 -4.06
C ALA A 57 20.15 23.94 -3.41
N ARG A 58 21.08 23.84 -2.44
CA ARG A 58 21.24 22.62 -1.63
C ARG A 58 20.17 22.52 -0.55
N ASP A 59 19.90 23.63 0.13
CA ASP A 59 18.90 23.67 1.20
C ASP A 59 17.49 23.44 0.62
N LEU A 60 17.15 24.10 -0.49
CA LEU A 60 15.90 23.88 -1.23
C LEU A 60 15.84 22.47 -1.84
N HIS A 61 16.97 21.83 -2.15
CA HIS A 61 16.99 20.43 -2.61
C HIS A 61 16.66 19.49 -1.46
N GLY A 62 17.20 19.73 -0.26
CA GLY A 62 16.82 19.02 0.97
C GLY A 62 15.34 19.21 1.29
N GLU A 63 14.87 20.46 1.39
CA GLU A 63 13.48 20.79 1.71
C GLU A 63 12.49 20.23 0.66
N LEU A 64 12.77 20.38 -0.64
CA LEU A 64 11.92 19.79 -1.69
C LEU A 64 12.01 18.26 -1.70
N LYS A 65 13.17 17.65 -1.45
CA LYS A 65 13.32 16.19 -1.44
C LYS A 65 12.64 15.56 -0.23
N ASP A 66 12.66 16.21 0.93
CA ASP A 66 11.95 15.73 2.11
C ASP A 66 10.45 16.05 2.02
N GLN A 67 10.03 17.18 1.44
CA GLN A 67 8.62 17.40 1.10
C GLN A 67 8.12 16.39 0.05
N LEU A 68 8.89 16.09 -1.00
CA LEU A 68 8.54 15.08 -2.01
C LEU A 68 8.69 13.64 -1.51
N LYS A 69 9.42 13.36 -0.42
CA LYS A 69 9.32 12.09 0.31
C LYS A 69 8.03 11.96 1.12
N HIS A 70 7.41 13.08 1.52
CA HIS A 70 6.19 13.11 2.33
C HIS A 70 4.93 13.44 1.51
N HIS A 71 5.08 13.83 0.23
CA HIS A 71 3.99 14.22 -0.69
C HIS A 71 4.20 13.79 -2.15
N GLY A 72 5.32 13.17 -2.52
CA GLY A 72 5.51 12.59 -3.85
C GLY A 72 4.82 11.23 -3.97
N ASP A 73 4.43 10.88 -5.19
CA ASP A 73 3.80 9.60 -5.49
C ASP A 73 4.82 8.46 -5.23
N VAL A 74 4.46 7.51 -4.35
CA VAL A 74 5.31 6.36 -4.01
C VAL A 74 5.52 5.50 -5.27
N THR A 75 6.77 5.27 -5.67
CA THR A 75 7.04 4.61 -6.95
C THR A 75 6.91 3.09 -6.86
N ILE A 76 6.66 2.44 -8.00
CA ILE A 76 6.69 0.98 -8.12
C ILE A 76 8.03 0.40 -7.62
N GLU A 77 9.14 1.11 -7.86
CA GLU A 77 10.46 0.79 -7.34
C GLU A 77 10.54 0.88 -5.80
N ASP A 78 10.03 1.94 -5.17
CA ASP A 78 9.97 2.06 -3.70
C ASP A 78 9.16 0.93 -3.07
N VAL A 79 8.02 0.58 -3.69
CA VAL A 79 7.15 -0.52 -3.23
C VAL A 79 7.86 -1.88 -3.37
N ARG A 80 8.55 -2.14 -4.48
CA ARG A 80 9.35 -3.37 -4.67
C ARG A 80 10.49 -3.45 -3.66
N ASP A 81 11.25 -2.39 -3.45
CA ASP A 81 12.37 -2.38 -2.50
C ASP A 81 11.85 -2.58 -1.06
N ALA A 82 10.71 -1.99 -0.71
CA ALA A 82 10.03 -2.26 0.55
C ALA A 82 9.55 -3.72 0.66
N GLN A 83 8.99 -4.32 -0.39
CA GLN A 83 8.61 -5.74 -0.45
C GLN A 83 9.81 -6.71 -0.50
N GLY A 84 10.99 -6.22 -0.90
CA GLY A 84 12.23 -6.99 -0.95
C GLY A 84 12.28 -8.01 -2.09
N ASN A 85 13.06 -9.07 -1.90
CA ASN A 85 13.38 -10.04 -2.96
C ASN A 85 12.22 -10.99 -3.31
N ILE A 86 11.31 -10.53 -4.17
CA ILE A 86 10.32 -11.35 -4.88
C ILE A 86 11.05 -12.22 -5.93
N PRO A 87 10.82 -13.55 -5.99
CA PRO A 87 11.57 -14.44 -6.88
C PRO A 87 11.45 -14.08 -8.37
N GLU A 88 12.60 -13.83 -9.03
CA GLU A 88 12.63 -13.61 -10.47
C GLU A 88 12.30 -14.91 -11.25
N ARG A 89 11.39 -14.82 -12.23
CA ARG A 89 11.12 -15.86 -13.24
C ARG A 89 10.86 -15.21 -14.60
N ASP A 90 11.23 -15.91 -15.66
CA ASP A 90 11.02 -15.48 -17.06
C ASP A 90 9.55 -15.39 -17.49
N GLU A 91 8.64 -16.03 -16.73
CA GLU A 91 7.20 -16.04 -16.98
C GLU A 91 6.44 -15.76 -15.67
N LEU A 92 6.01 -14.51 -15.48
CA LEU A 92 4.93 -14.21 -14.53
C LEU A 92 3.63 -14.78 -15.10
N LYS A 93 2.87 -15.53 -14.29
CA LYS A 93 1.51 -15.94 -14.63
C LYS A 93 0.63 -14.69 -14.52
N ALA A 94 0.07 -14.26 -15.65
CA ALA A 94 -0.94 -13.23 -15.74
C ALA A 94 -2.01 -13.72 -16.71
N THR A 95 -3.24 -13.84 -16.25
CA THR A 95 -4.38 -14.35 -17.05
C THR A 95 -5.61 -13.50 -16.75
N VAL A 96 -6.42 -13.22 -17.77
CA VAL A 96 -7.77 -12.69 -17.61
C VAL A 96 -8.74 -13.52 -18.43
N GLU A 97 -9.77 -14.04 -17.78
CA GLU A 97 -10.79 -14.89 -18.40
C GLU A 97 -12.14 -14.17 -18.44
N ARG A 98 -12.99 -14.54 -19.40
CA ARG A 98 -14.35 -13.99 -19.48
C ARG A 98 -15.31 -14.87 -18.67
N ALA A 99 -15.82 -14.36 -17.56
CA ALA A 99 -16.76 -15.08 -16.69
C ALA A 99 -17.60 -14.12 -15.82
N ASN A 100 -18.81 -14.54 -15.41
CA ASN A 100 -19.56 -13.81 -14.38
C ASN A 100 -18.94 -14.08 -13.00
N ALA A 101 -18.17 -13.12 -12.51
CA ALA A 101 -17.54 -13.10 -11.19
C ALA A 101 -18.47 -13.46 -10.01
N SER A 102 -19.78 -13.24 -10.16
CA SER A 102 -20.79 -13.60 -9.15
C SER A 102 -20.99 -15.12 -9.02
N ASN A 103 -20.62 -15.87 -10.07
CA ASN A 103 -20.95 -17.28 -10.32
C ASN A 103 -19.72 -18.18 -10.56
N VAL A 104 -18.50 -17.66 -10.44
CA VAL A 104 -17.27 -18.45 -10.68
C VAL A 104 -17.04 -19.53 -9.62
N VAL A 105 -16.49 -20.67 -10.04
CA VAL A 105 -16.01 -21.76 -9.17
C VAL A 105 -14.65 -22.28 -9.67
N PRO A 106 -13.81 -22.89 -8.81
CA PRO A 106 -12.49 -23.41 -9.20
C PRO A 106 -12.49 -24.49 -10.29
N GLN A 107 -11.35 -24.64 -10.97
CA GLN A 107 -11.15 -25.68 -11.99
C GLN A 107 -11.23 -27.11 -11.42
N ASP A 108 -10.82 -27.28 -10.16
CA ASP A 108 -10.82 -28.51 -9.37
C ASP A 108 -12.06 -28.67 -8.47
N ALA A 109 -13.07 -27.81 -8.62
CA ALA A 109 -14.26 -27.82 -7.78
C ALA A 109 -15.09 -29.11 -7.95
N ASP A 110 -15.59 -29.66 -6.83
CA ASP A 110 -16.35 -30.92 -6.79
C ASP A 110 -17.65 -30.86 -7.61
N GLU A 111 -18.09 -32.00 -8.17
CA GLU A 111 -19.32 -32.10 -8.98
C GLU A 111 -20.60 -31.61 -8.25
N GLU A 112 -20.60 -31.54 -6.91
CA GLU A 112 -21.73 -31.00 -6.12
C GLU A 112 -21.73 -29.46 -5.99
N SER A 113 -20.60 -28.79 -6.27
CA SER A 113 -20.48 -27.32 -6.31
C SER A 113 -20.88 -26.72 -7.66
N VAL A 114 -20.73 -27.51 -8.73
CA VAL A 114 -21.06 -27.11 -10.10
C VAL A 114 -22.57 -27.24 -10.34
N SER A 115 -23.17 -26.18 -10.87
CA SER A 115 -24.59 -26.10 -11.24
C SER A 115 -24.77 -25.50 -12.63
N ASP A 116 -25.99 -25.54 -13.17
CA ASP A 116 -26.34 -24.93 -14.46
C ASP A 116 -26.04 -23.40 -14.52
N ASN A 117 -25.81 -22.75 -13.37
CA ASN A 117 -25.59 -21.31 -13.23
C ASN A 117 -24.16 -20.95 -12.72
N THR A 118 -23.19 -21.87 -12.75
CA THR A 118 -21.79 -21.60 -12.31
C THR A 118 -20.78 -21.74 -13.43
N GLU A 119 -19.72 -20.94 -13.39
CA GLU A 119 -18.68 -20.89 -14.42
C GLU A 119 -17.33 -21.39 -13.85
N GLN A 120 -16.84 -22.53 -14.35
CA GLN A 120 -15.50 -23.02 -14.01
C GLN A 120 -14.44 -22.21 -14.76
N ILE A 121 -13.60 -21.49 -14.02
CA ILE A 121 -12.44 -20.73 -14.53
C ILE A 121 -11.16 -21.56 -14.35
N SER A 122 -10.09 -21.30 -15.12
CA SER A 122 -8.85 -22.13 -15.09
C SER A 122 -7.90 -21.83 -13.91
N LEU A 123 -8.50 -21.56 -12.74
CA LEU A 123 -7.86 -21.22 -11.47
C LEU A 123 -8.23 -22.26 -10.40
N GLU A 124 -7.24 -22.80 -9.69
CA GLU A 124 -7.41 -23.86 -8.70
C GLU A 124 -7.91 -23.34 -7.33
N SER A 125 -8.54 -24.21 -6.54
CA SER A 125 -8.95 -23.93 -5.16
C SER A 125 -7.74 -23.70 -4.26
N ASN A 126 -7.90 -22.87 -3.24
CA ASN A 126 -6.85 -22.53 -2.28
C ASN A 126 -5.51 -22.09 -2.93
N SER A 127 -5.57 -21.41 -4.08
CA SER A 127 -4.42 -20.98 -4.88
C SER A 127 -4.10 -19.48 -4.77
N VAL A 128 -5.09 -18.64 -4.44
CA VAL A 128 -5.02 -17.17 -4.38
C VAL A 128 -4.56 -16.69 -3.00
N ASP A 129 -3.65 -15.72 -2.96
CA ASP A 129 -3.18 -15.09 -1.73
C ASP A 129 -3.96 -13.83 -1.36
N LEU A 130 -4.32 -13.03 -2.36
CA LEU A 130 -4.99 -11.75 -2.17
C LEU A 130 -6.05 -11.53 -3.26
N ILE A 131 -7.23 -11.07 -2.85
CA ILE A 131 -8.19 -10.43 -3.75
C ILE A 131 -8.15 -8.92 -3.56
N VAL A 132 -8.05 -8.16 -4.65
CA VAL A 132 -8.28 -6.69 -4.66
C VAL A 132 -9.24 -6.40 -5.79
N THR A 133 -10.38 -5.75 -5.50
CA THR A 133 -11.44 -5.56 -6.49
C THR A 133 -12.39 -4.41 -6.14
N SER A 134 -13.29 -4.09 -7.09
CA SER A 134 -14.37 -3.12 -6.93
C SER A 134 -15.62 -3.63 -7.66
N PRO A 135 -16.62 -4.22 -6.97
CA PRO A 135 -17.82 -4.73 -7.63
C PRO A 135 -18.60 -3.61 -8.34
N PRO A 136 -19.41 -3.92 -9.37
CA PRO A 136 -20.31 -2.95 -9.98
C PRO A 136 -21.23 -2.32 -8.92
N TYR A 137 -21.04 -1.02 -8.65
CA TYR A 137 -21.77 -0.31 -7.61
C TYR A 137 -23.27 -0.23 -7.94
N TRP A 138 -24.11 -0.53 -6.94
CA TRP A 138 -25.57 -0.55 -7.07
C TRP A 138 -26.12 0.70 -7.76
N ARG A 139 -26.73 0.47 -8.94
CA ARG A 139 -27.38 1.45 -9.81
C ARG A 139 -26.48 2.62 -10.24
N LYS A 140 -25.19 2.36 -10.50
CA LYS A 140 -24.28 3.34 -11.12
C LYS A 140 -24.05 3.13 -12.62
N ARG A 141 -23.79 1.90 -13.05
CA ARG A 141 -23.48 1.52 -14.44
C ARG A 141 -24.25 0.25 -14.82
N ASP A 142 -25.03 0.37 -15.89
CA ASP A 142 -25.67 -0.74 -16.60
C ASP A 142 -24.82 -0.99 -17.85
N TYR A 143 -24.37 -2.22 -18.03
CA TYR A 143 -23.54 -2.65 -19.16
C TYR A 143 -24.36 -3.39 -20.24
N GLU A 144 -25.70 -3.43 -20.09
CA GLU A 144 -26.63 -4.16 -20.98
C GLU A 144 -26.37 -5.69 -21.05
N ILE A 145 -25.80 -6.27 -19.98
CA ILE A 145 -25.51 -7.70 -19.83
C ILE A 145 -26.54 -8.35 -18.89
N GLU A 146 -27.07 -9.52 -19.26
CA GLU A 146 -27.99 -10.30 -18.42
C GLU A 146 -27.26 -10.80 -17.15
N ASP A 147 -27.97 -10.82 -16.02
CA ASP A 147 -27.46 -11.21 -14.69
C ASP A 147 -26.20 -10.44 -14.22
N GLN A 148 -26.08 -9.17 -14.62
CA GLN A 148 -25.07 -8.24 -14.10
C GLN A 148 -25.38 -7.83 -12.64
N LEU A 149 -24.43 -8.10 -11.73
CA LEU A 149 -24.44 -7.57 -10.36
C LEU A 149 -24.58 -6.03 -10.38
N GLY A 150 -25.32 -5.46 -9.42
CA GLY A 150 -25.47 -4.02 -9.25
C GLY A 150 -26.71 -3.40 -9.92
N GLN A 151 -27.54 -4.18 -10.63
CA GLN A 151 -28.81 -3.71 -11.22
C GLN A 151 -30.07 -4.16 -10.45
N GLU A 152 -29.89 -4.70 -9.24
CA GLU A 152 -30.94 -5.27 -8.41
C GLU A 152 -32.04 -4.25 -8.04
N LYS A 153 -33.23 -4.78 -7.73
CA LYS A 153 -34.40 -3.95 -7.51
C LYS A 153 -34.33 -3.20 -6.18
N ASP A 154 -33.95 -3.86 -5.12
CA ASP A 154 -33.78 -3.29 -3.79
C ASP A 154 -32.31 -3.43 -3.33
N PRO A 155 -31.82 -2.55 -2.44
CA PRO A 155 -30.39 -2.49 -2.12
C PRO A 155 -29.92 -3.64 -1.22
N ASP A 156 -30.85 -4.39 -0.63
CA ASP A 156 -30.53 -5.56 0.19
C ASP A 156 -30.32 -6.80 -0.71
N ASP A 157 -31.13 -6.98 -1.77
CA ASP A 157 -30.91 -7.98 -2.84
C ASP A 157 -29.45 -7.92 -3.41
N TYR A 158 -28.91 -6.71 -3.60
CA TYR A 158 -27.54 -6.48 -4.07
C TYR A 158 -26.47 -6.91 -3.07
N ILE A 159 -26.75 -6.74 -1.78
CA ILE A 159 -25.83 -7.10 -0.70
C ILE A 159 -25.80 -8.62 -0.52
N ASP A 160 -26.96 -9.26 -0.59
CA ASP A 160 -27.09 -10.72 -0.58
C ASP A 160 -26.31 -11.31 -1.77
N ASN A 161 -26.56 -10.85 -3.00
CA ASN A 161 -25.82 -11.28 -4.21
C ASN A 161 -24.30 -11.05 -4.11
N LEU A 162 -23.86 -9.93 -3.51
CA LEU A 162 -22.43 -9.61 -3.35
C LEU A 162 -21.76 -10.48 -2.26
N VAL A 163 -22.51 -10.91 -1.25
CA VAL A 163 -22.02 -11.87 -0.24
C VAL A 163 -21.98 -13.29 -0.80
N ASP A 164 -22.98 -13.72 -1.59
CA ASP A 164 -22.95 -15.00 -2.32
C ASP A 164 -21.75 -15.07 -3.29
N ALA A 165 -21.43 -13.96 -3.97
CA ALA A 165 -20.23 -13.84 -4.81
C ALA A 165 -18.94 -13.95 -3.98
N LEU A 166 -18.85 -13.23 -2.85
CA LEU A 166 -17.71 -13.28 -1.94
C LEU A 166 -17.49 -14.68 -1.36
N ASP A 167 -18.56 -15.39 -0.99
CA ASP A 167 -18.48 -16.77 -0.48
C ASP A 167 -18.10 -17.80 -1.56
N ARG A 168 -18.33 -17.52 -2.85
CA ARG A 168 -17.72 -18.29 -3.95
C ARG A 168 -16.23 -17.97 -4.11
N TRP A 169 -15.83 -16.70 -4.02
CA TRP A 169 -14.41 -16.32 -4.04
C TRP A 169 -13.62 -16.93 -2.87
N ARG A 170 -14.31 -17.26 -1.77
CA ARG A 170 -13.79 -17.98 -0.60
C ARG A 170 -13.08 -19.28 -0.98
N GLU A 171 -13.50 -19.98 -2.03
CA GLU A 171 -12.93 -21.28 -2.42
C GLU A 171 -11.53 -21.17 -3.03
N PHE A 172 -11.26 -20.07 -3.74
CA PHE A 172 -9.97 -19.81 -4.38
C PHE A 172 -8.89 -19.34 -3.39
N LEU A 173 -9.28 -18.70 -2.29
CA LEU A 173 -8.35 -18.16 -1.29
C LEU A 173 -7.59 -19.26 -0.54
N ARG A 174 -6.29 -19.05 -0.31
CA ARG A 174 -5.46 -19.77 0.65
C ARG A 174 -5.93 -19.52 2.09
N PRO A 175 -5.52 -20.34 3.09
CA PRO A 175 -5.95 -20.16 4.48
C PRO A 175 -5.60 -18.77 5.05
N HIS A 176 -4.43 -18.25 4.70
CA HIS A 176 -3.91 -16.95 5.13
C HIS A 176 -4.38 -15.75 4.28
N GLY A 177 -5.24 -16.00 3.28
CA GLY A 177 -5.57 -15.02 2.24
C GLY A 177 -6.52 -13.90 2.67
N SER A 178 -6.36 -12.73 2.04
CA SER A 178 -7.15 -11.52 2.31
C SER A 178 -8.01 -11.08 1.12
N VAL A 179 -9.03 -10.26 1.39
CA VAL A 179 -9.87 -9.60 0.40
C VAL A 179 -9.92 -8.10 0.69
N PHE A 180 -9.69 -7.26 -0.33
CA PHE A 180 -9.86 -5.82 -0.29
C PHE A 180 -10.92 -5.41 -1.34
N ILE A 181 -12.07 -4.94 -0.86
CA ILE A 181 -13.19 -4.50 -1.72
C ILE A 181 -13.35 -2.99 -1.58
N ASN A 182 -13.09 -2.25 -2.66
CA ASN A 182 -13.47 -0.85 -2.78
C ASN A 182 -14.97 -0.76 -3.11
N ILE A 183 -15.75 -0.04 -2.29
CA ILE A 183 -17.20 0.06 -2.41
C ILE A 183 -17.71 1.47 -2.10
N GLY A 184 -18.46 2.04 -3.06
CA GLY A 184 -18.99 3.40 -3.01
C GLY A 184 -20.50 3.44 -2.77
N ASP A 185 -20.94 4.28 -1.84
CA ASP A 185 -22.36 4.43 -1.52
C ASP A 185 -23.13 5.25 -2.57
N THR A 186 -24.46 5.24 -2.47
CA THR A 186 -25.35 6.00 -3.35
C THR A 186 -26.49 6.67 -2.58
N TYR A 187 -27.22 7.54 -3.26
CA TYR A 187 -28.35 8.27 -2.69
C TYR A 187 -29.64 7.89 -3.39
N HIS A 188 -30.66 7.51 -2.63
CA HIS A 188 -31.99 7.19 -3.14
C HIS A 188 -33.05 7.96 -2.35
N ASN A 189 -33.97 8.64 -3.04
CA ASN A 189 -35.05 9.43 -2.43
C ASN A 189 -34.60 10.40 -1.30
N LYS A 190 -33.47 11.08 -1.52
CA LYS A 190 -32.74 11.94 -0.55
C LYS A 190 -32.11 11.25 0.66
N SER A 191 -32.31 9.96 0.88
CA SER A 191 -31.50 9.20 1.84
C SER A 191 -30.15 8.84 1.23
N LEU A 192 -29.12 8.74 2.08
CA LEU A 192 -27.99 7.84 1.82
C LEU A 192 -28.49 6.40 1.92
N VAL A 193 -27.99 5.47 1.11
CA VAL A 193 -28.49 4.07 1.10
C VAL A 193 -27.78 3.22 2.17
N GLY A 194 -26.51 3.52 2.46
CA GLY A 194 -25.71 2.82 3.46
C GLY A 194 -25.04 1.57 2.91
N ILE A 195 -24.76 1.49 1.61
CA ILE A 195 -24.27 0.28 0.93
C ILE A 195 -23.02 -0.32 1.63
N PRO A 196 -21.95 0.43 1.96
CA PRO A 196 -20.79 -0.14 2.66
C PRO A 196 -21.14 -0.70 4.04
N GLY A 197 -21.99 0.00 4.80
CA GLY A 197 -22.42 -0.44 6.13
C GLY A 197 -23.34 -1.67 6.13
N ARG A 198 -24.13 -1.87 5.06
CA ARG A 198 -24.89 -3.11 4.84
C ARG A 198 -23.95 -4.25 4.49
N PHE A 199 -23.02 -4.04 3.57
CA PHE A 199 -22.04 -5.05 3.16
C PHE A 199 -21.19 -5.53 4.34
N VAL A 200 -20.63 -4.60 5.13
CA VAL A 200 -19.87 -4.91 6.35
C VAL A 200 -20.70 -5.73 7.35
N ARG A 201 -22.01 -5.47 7.47
CA ARG A 201 -22.87 -6.27 8.35
C ARG A 201 -23.13 -7.67 7.80
N ALA A 202 -23.49 -7.78 6.52
CA ALA A 202 -23.83 -9.06 5.89
C ALA A 202 -22.62 -9.99 5.79
N ALA A 203 -21.43 -9.47 5.46
CA ALA A 203 -20.19 -10.25 5.48
C ALA A 203 -19.87 -10.80 6.88
N GLN A 204 -20.12 -10.03 7.95
CA GLN A 204 -20.03 -10.50 9.34
C GLN A 204 -21.12 -11.52 9.74
N GLU A 205 -22.22 -11.61 8.98
CA GLU A 205 -23.25 -12.64 9.15
C GLU A 205 -22.94 -13.92 8.35
N ALA A 206 -22.09 -13.81 7.31
CA ALA A 206 -21.51 -14.91 6.53
C ALA A 206 -20.12 -15.38 7.04
N ASP A 207 -19.85 -15.22 8.35
CA ASP A 207 -18.60 -15.63 9.01
C ASP A 207 -17.31 -15.10 8.33
N TRP A 208 -17.32 -13.86 7.82
CA TRP A 208 -16.10 -13.14 7.43
C TRP A 208 -15.61 -12.20 8.54
N ILE A 209 -14.29 -12.22 8.78
CA ILE A 209 -13.66 -11.31 9.73
C ILE A 209 -13.32 -10.01 9.00
N VAL A 210 -14.18 -9.00 9.12
CA VAL A 210 -13.85 -7.63 8.69
C VAL A 210 -12.74 -7.10 9.60
N ARG A 211 -11.55 -6.87 9.03
CA ARG A 211 -10.35 -6.43 9.74
C ARG A 211 -10.24 -4.92 9.84
N ASN A 212 -10.57 -4.20 8.76
CA ASN A 212 -10.58 -2.75 8.72
C ASN A 212 -11.60 -2.21 7.71
N ASP A 213 -12.15 -1.03 7.98
CA ASP A 213 -12.85 -0.17 7.03
C ASP A 213 -11.91 1.01 6.74
N ILE A 214 -11.30 1.04 5.56
CA ILE A 214 -10.26 2.01 5.17
C ILE A 214 -10.91 3.08 4.30
N LEU A 215 -10.78 4.35 4.68
CA LEU A 215 -11.35 5.45 3.93
C LEU A 215 -10.37 5.95 2.86
N TRP A 216 -10.65 5.65 1.59
CA TRP A 216 -9.98 6.34 0.48
C TRP A 216 -10.49 7.79 0.44
N ALA A 217 -9.69 8.74 0.92
CA ALA A 217 -9.95 10.17 0.83
C ALA A 217 -9.54 10.70 -0.56
N LYS A 218 -10.48 11.38 -1.22
CA LYS A 218 -10.35 11.96 -2.56
C LYS A 218 -10.10 13.46 -2.42
N ASP A 219 -8.82 13.88 -2.45
CA ASP A 219 -8.41 15.28 -2.23
C ASP A 219 -9.09 16.22 -3.25
N ASN A 220 -9.05 15.79 -4.51
CA ASN A 220 -9.83 16.38 -5.59
C ASN A 220 -11.08 15.54 -5.87
N GLY A 221 -12.21 16.18 -6.13
CA GLY A 221 -13.45 15.45 -6.39
C GLY A 221 -14.49 16.28 -7.15
N MET A 222 -15.28 15.58 -7.98
CA MET A 222 -16.26 16.21 -8.86
C MET A 222 -17.24 17.15 -8.11
N PRO A 223 -17.59 18.32 -8.68
CA PRO A 223 -18.65 19.17 -8.16
C PRO A 223 -19.99 18.44 -8.13
N SER A 224 -20.81 18.69 -7.10
CA SER A 224 -22.16 18.13 -7.01
C SER A 224 -23.22 19.25 -7.04
N PRO A 225 -24.34 19.08 -7.75
CA PRO A 225 -25.43 20.06 -7.77
C PRO A 225 -26.33 20.01 -6.51
N ALA A 226 -26.05 19.10 -5.56
CA ALA A 226 -26.76 19.02 -4.29
C ALA A 226 -26.55 20.30 -3.44
N LYS A 227 -27.60 20.75 -2.74
CA LYS A 227 -27.60 22.01 -1.97
C LYS A 227 -27.97 21.84 -0.50
N ASP A 228 -28.34 20.63 -0.11
CA ASP A 228 -28.95 20.24 1.16
C ASP A 228 -28.21 19.08 1.84
N ARG A 229 -27.00 18.76 1.37
CA ARG A 229 -26.06 17.82 1.99
C ARG A 229 -24.62 18.14 1.58
N LEU A 230 -23.65 17.56 2.30
CA LEU A 230 -22.25 17.56 1.88
C LEU A 230 -22.05 16.67 0.63
N VAL A 231 -20.95 16.90 -0.08
CA VAL A 231 -20.52 16.08 -1.21
C VAL A 231 -19.62 14.96 -0.69
N PRO A 232 -19.84 13.68 -1.07
CA PRO A 232 -18.88 12.62 -0.80
C PRO A 232 -17.48 12.97 -1.33
N ARG A 233 -16.49 12.73 -0.47
CA ARG A 233 -15.06 12.87 -0.74
C ARG A 233 -14.27 11.65 -0.28
N HIS A 234 -14.97 10.53 -0.10
CA HIS A 234 -14.35 9.25 0.19
C HIS A 234 -15.17 8.09 -0.40
N GLU A 235 -14.51 6.96 -0.57
CA GLU A 235 -15.11 5.62 -0.74
C GLU A 235 -14.47 4.67 0.29
N HIS A 236 -15.13 3.53 0.55
CA HIS A 236 -14.73 2.59 1.59
C HIS A 236 -13.96 1.42 0.96
N ILE A 237 -12.82 1.06 1.53
CA ILE A 237 -12.05 -0.13 1.17
C ILE A 237 -12.14 -1.10 2.36
N ILE A 238 -12.94 -2.14 2.21
CA ILE A 238 -13.18 -3.11 3.28
C ILE A 238 -12.13 -4.21 3.17
N HIS A 239 -11.33 -4.39 4.23
CA HIS A 239 -10.40 -5.52 4.36
C HIS A 239 -11.10 -6.66 5.11
N LEU A 240 -11.25 -7.81 4.46
CA LEU A 240 -11.83 -9.04 5.04
C LEU A 240 -10.82 -10.18 4.99
N VAL A 241 -10.91 -11.10 5.95
CA VAL A 241 -10.13 -12.34 5.99
C VAL A 241 -11.00 -13.51 6.46
N ARG A 242 -10.58 -14.74 6.13
CA ARG A 242 -11.30 -15.97 6.52
C ARG A 242 -10.94 -16.47 7.92
N ASN A 243 -9.71 -16.22 8.39
CA ASN A 243 -9.14 -16.72 9.64
C ASN A 243 -8.42 -15.58 10.39
N ASP A 244 -8.17 -15.74 11.69
CA ASP A 244 -7.34 -14.81 12.47
C ASP A 244 -5.83 -14.97 12.21
N ASP A 245 -5.41 -16.15 11.73
CA ASP A 245 -4.09 -16.42 11.16
C ASP A 245 -4.07 -16.08 9.64
N TYR A 246 -3.73 -14.83 9.32
CA TYR A 246 -3.71 -14.29 7.96
C TYR A 246 -2.42 -13.49 7.67
N TYR A 247 -1.98 -13.48 6.42
CA TYR A 247 -0.75 -12.79 6.04
C TYR A 247 -0.94 -11.27 6.08
N TYR A 248 -0.03 -10.55 6.77
CA TYR A 248 -0.07 -9.10 6.87
C TYR A 248 1.32 -8.48 7.13
N ASP A 249 1.81 -7.66 6.20
CA ASP A 249 3.12 -7.01 6.29
C ASP A 249 3.04 -5.49 6.46
N LEU A 250 2.57 -5.12 7.65
CA LEU A 250 2.52 -3.72 8.09
C LEU A 250 3.91 -3.03 8.12
N HIS A 251 5.02 -3.79 8.15
CA HIS A 251 6.35 -3.18 8.12
C HIS A 251 6.79 -2.85 6.69
N GLY A 252 6.65 -3.77 5.74
CA GLY A 252 6.83 -3.47 4.30
C GLY A 252 5.96 -2.28 3.88
N TYR A 253 4.68 -2.30 4.26
CA TYR A 253 3.77 -1.18 4.01
C TYR A 253 4.22 0.13 4.68
N SER A 254 4.65 0.09 5.94
CA SER A 254 5.14 1.29 6.64
C SER A 254 6.48 1.82 6.12
N ASN A 255 7.23 1.02 5.35
CA ASN A 255 8.48 1.46 4.72
C ASN A 255 8.21 2.15 3.36
N ALA A 256 7.17 1.74 2.63
CA ALA A 256 6.77 2.36 1.36
C ALA A 256 5.80 3.55 1.52
N PHE A 257 4.77 3.41 2.37
CA PHE A 257 3.66 4.36 2.50
C PHE A 257 3.55 5.00 3.90
N GLY A 258 4.49 4.69 4.80
CA GLY A 258 4.50 5.19 6.19
C GLY A 258 5.35 6.45 6.39
N ASN A 259 5.09 7.15 7.48
CA ASN A 259 5.77 8.41 7.86
C ASN A 259 6.57 8.27 9.16
N GLY A 260 7.15 7.08 9.42
CA GLY A 260 7.83 6.75 10.67
C GLY A 260 6.90 6.49 11.87
N SER A 261 5.59 6.67 11.71
CA SER A 261 4.56 6.25 12.68
C SER A 261 3.74 5.08 12.15
N ASN A 262 2.98 4.39 13.02
CA ASN A 262 2.10 3.31 12.59
C ASN A 262 1.05 3.85 11.61
N PRO A 263 0.98 3.37 10.35
CA PRO A 263 0.10 3.96 9.34
C PRO A 263 -1.38 3.98 9.72
N GLY A 264 -2.10 4.97 9.19
CA GLY A 264 -3.53 5.17 9.41
C GLY A 264 -4.42 4.50 8.37
N ASP A 265 -5.70 4.43 8.69
CA ASP A 265 -6.80 3.87 7.88
C ASP A 265 -7.49 4.89 6.97
N VAL A 266 -6.94 6.11 6.86
CA VAL A 266 -7.38 7.12 5.88
C VAL A 266 -6.31 7.27 4.81
N TRP A 267 -6.60 6.81 3.59
CA TRP A 267 -5.70 6.85 2.45
C TRP A 267 -6.04 8.04 1.55
N HIS A 268 -5.25 9.10 1.66
CA HIS A 268 -5.29 10.21 0.71
C HIS A 268 -4.66 9.75 -0.61
N MET A 269 -5.47 9.64 -1.66
CA MET A 269 -5.06 9.19 -3.00
C MET A 269 -5.91 9.93 -4.05
N ASN A 270 -5.29 10.41 -5.13
CA ASN A 270 -6.03 11.03 -6.23
C ASN A 270 -6.51 9.96 -7.24
N HIS A 271 -7.26 10.33 -8.29
CA HIS A 271 -7.49 9.42 -9.41
C HIS A 271 -6.35 9.61 -10.40
N ASP A 272 -5.87 8.51 -10.97
CA ASP A 272 -4.87 8.53 -12.03
C ASP A 272 -5.34 9.45 -13.16
N ARG A 273 -4.45 10.29 -13.72
CA ARG A 273 -4.75 11.25 -14.80
C ARG A 273 -4.97 10.56 -16.16
N ASN A 274 -5.49 9.34 -16.17
CA ASN A 274 -5.51 8.47 -17.33
C ASN A 274 -6.57 8.95 -18.35
N THR A 275 -6.13 9.17 -19.59
CA THR A 275 -6.93 9.81 -20.66
C THR A 275 -7.57 8.82 -21.64
N GLY A 276 -7.47 7.52 -21.35
CA GLY A 276 -8.17 6.46 -22.07
C GLY A 276 -9.70 6.55 -21.95
N GLY A 277 -10.42 5.91 -22.88
CA GLY A 277 -11.88 5.98 -22.96
C GLY A 277 -12.64 5.31 -21.80
N HIS A 278 -11.95 4.50 -21.00
CA HIS A 278 -12.52 3.66 -19.94
C HIS A 278 -11.81 3.98 -18.62
N LEU A 279 -12.43 4.82 -17.79
CA LEU A 279 -11.88 5.20 -16.50
C LEU A 279 -12.03 4.04 -15.49
N ALA A 280 -10.90 3.63 -14.91
CA ALA A 280 -10.80 2.64 -13.84
C ALA A 280 -11.69 2.99 -12.64
N PRO A 281 -12.18 1.98 -11.88
CA PRO A 281 -13.01 2.22 -10.70
C PRO A 281 -12.24 2.84 -9.52
N PHE A 282 -10.93 2.60 -9.43
CA PHE A 282 -10.04 3.10 -8.38
C PHE A 282 -8.62 3.33 -8.93
N PRO A 283 -7.77 4.14 -8.25
CA PRO A 283 -6.40 4.40 -8.67
C PRO A 283 -5.46 3.21 -8.46
N GLU A 284 -4.40 3.14 -9.25
CA GLU A 284 -3.35 2.12 -9.14
C GLU A 284 -2.74 2.04 -7.72
N GLU A 285 -2.60 3.17 -7.04
CA GLU A 285 -2.08 3.25 -5.66
C GLU A 285 -2.90 2.42 -4.66
N LEU A 286 -4.23 2.28 -4.84
CA LEU A 286 -5.08 1.44 -3.99
C LEU A 286 -4.62 -0.01 -4.04
N ALA A 287 -4.38 -0.53 -5.24
CA ALA A 287 -3.89 -1.89 -5.44
C ALA A 287 -2.46 -2.05 -4.91
N GLN A 288 -1.58 -1.06 -5.12
CA GLN A 288 -0.20 -1.10 -4.58
C GLN A 288 -0.22 -1.20 -3.05
N ARG A 289 -1.03 -0.38 -2.38
CA ARG A 289 -1.20 -0.38 -0.92
C ARG A 289 -1.76 -1.71 -0.41
N ALA A 290 -2.80 -2.24 -1.04
CA ALA A 290 -3.41 -3.53 -0.67
C ALA A 290 -2.46 -4.73 -0.87
N ILE A 291 -1.77 -4.79 -2.01
CA ILE A 291 -0.79 -5.85 -2.33
C ILE A 291 0.37 -5.82 -1.33
N THR A 292 0.89 -4.64 -0.99
CA THR A 292 1.98 -4.49 -0.02
C THR A 292 1.57 -4.86 1.40
N LEU A 293 0.31 -4.63 1.78
CA LEU A 293 -0.20 -5.07 3.08
C LEU A 293 -0.41 -6.57 3.17
N ALA A 294 -0.94 -7.21 2.12
CA ALA A 294 -1.61 -8.50 2.28
C ALA A 294 -1.28 -9.57 1.22
N CYS A 295 -0.38 -9.31 0.26
CA CYS A 295 0.12 -10.34 -0.65
C CYS A 295 1.55 -10.78 -0.26
N PRO A 296 1.81 -12.05 0.05
CA PRO A 296 3.14 -12.54 0.40
C PRO A 296 4.07 -12.48 -0.81
N PRO A 297 5.30 -11.95 -0.69
CA PRO A 297 6.23 -11.80 -1.82
C PRO A 297 6.66 -13.16 -2.40
N SER A 298 6.46 -14.25 -1.65
CA SER A 298 6.35 -15.59 -2.23
C SER A 298 5.67 -16.59 -1.31
N VAL A 299 5.12 -17.65 -1.90
CA VAL A 299 4.56 -18.85 -1.25
C VAL A 299 5.38 -20.08 -1.61
N CYS A 300 5.37 -21.11 -0.76
CA CYS A 300 6.02 -22.38 -1.09
C CYS A 300 5.14 -23.25 -1.99
N GLN A 301 5.69 -23.68 -3.15
CA GLN A 301 5.00 -24.55 -4.12
C GLN A 301 4.64 -25.95 -3.60
N LYS A 302 5.12 -26.34 -2.40
CA LYS A 302 4.91 -27.69 -1.82
C LYS A 302 3.84 -27.75 -0.72
N CYS A 303 3.74 -26.71 0.11
CA CYS A 303 2.82 -26.66 1.25
C CYS A 303 1.89 -25.43 1.24
N GLY A 304 2.10 -24.48 0.34
CA GLY A 304 1.30 -23.27 0.23
C GLY A 304 1.56 -22.19 1.28
N ASN A 305 2.40 -22.46 2.30
CA ASN A 305 2.73 -21.47 3.34
C ASN A 305 3.32 -20.19 2.71
N PRO A 306 2.92 -19.00 3.17
CA PRO A 306 3.53 -17.74 2.78
C PRO A 306 4.91 -17.60 3.41
N ARG A 307 5.77 -16.78 2.81
CA ARG A 307 6.99 -16.30 3.46
C ARG A 307 6.70 -15.01 4.20
N GLU A 308 6.99 -14.99 5.48
CA GLU A 308 6.83 -13.84 6.37
C GLU A 308 8.14 -13.08 6.56
N ARG A 309 8.06 -11.79 6.86
CA ARG A 309 9.23 -10.93 6.97
C ARG A 309 9.98 -11.14 8.28
N ILE A 310 11.22 -11.60 8.20
CA ILE A 310 12.15 -11.60 9.33
C ILE A 310 12.68 -10.17 9.48
N ARG A 311 12.28 -9.52 10.57
CA ARG A 311 12.70 -8.18 10.94
C ARG A 311 13.77 -8.24 12.00
N GLU A 312 14.89 -7.57 11.78
CA GLU A 312 15.89 -7.31 12.81
C GLU A 312 15.83 -5.85 13.24
N ARG A 313 16.20 -5.59 14.49
CA ARG A 313 16.29 -4.24 15.04
C ARG A 313 17.72 -3.77 14.88
N GLY A 314 17.90 -2.69 14.12
CA GLY A 314 19.18 -2.02 13.92
C GLY A 314 19.84 -1.63 15.24
N LEU A 315 21.14 -1.37 15.21
CA LEU A 315 21.91 -1.00 16.41
C LEU A 315 22.07 0.51 16.48
N ASP A 316 22.75 1.04 15.48
CA ASP A 316 23.13 2.43 15.23
C ASP A 316 22.57 2.97 13.90
N ASP A 317 21.67 2.20 13.25
CA ASP A 317 20.86 2.58 12.08
C ASP A 317 19.85 3.70 12.42
N LEU A 318 20.39 4.91 12.56
CA LEU A 318 19.66 6.14 12.85
C LEU A 318 19.58 7.04 11.61
N ASP A 319 18.49 7.80 11.51
CA ASP A 319 18.28 8.76 10.43
C ASP A 319 19.21 9.99 10.56
N THR A 320 20.38 9.92 9.91
CA THR A 320 21.41 10.96 9.93
C THR A 320 21.05 12.24 9.20
N SER A 321 19.89 12.34 8.53
CA SER A 321 19.35 13.64 8.10
C SER A 321 19.06 14.57 9.28
N ARG A 322 18.83 13.97 10.47
CA ARG A 322 18.61 14.69 11.72
C ARG A 322 19.95 14.91 12.44
N PRO A 323 20.40 16.16 12.67
CA PRO A 323 21.69 16.44 13.32
C PRO A 323 21.82 15.87 14.75
N GLN A 324 20.70 15.52 15.42
CA GLN A 324 20.75 14.84 16.71
C GLN A 324 21.16 13.37 16.59
N ALA A 325 20.77 12.69 15.50
CA ALA A 325 21.12 11.30 15.23
C ALA A 325 22.57 11.16 14.77
N GLU A 326 23.02 12.02 13.84
CA GLU A 326 24.43 12.12 13.45
C GLU A 326 25.33 12.34 14.68
N ARG A 327 24.97 13.31 15.54
CA ARG A 327 25.72 13.57 16.77
C ARG A 327 25.63 12.44 17.82
N ALA A 328 24.57 11.62 17.79
CA ALA A 328 24.46 10.44 18.64
C ALA A 328 25.46 9.35 18.21
N ILE A 329 25.61 9.13 16.90
CA ILE A 329 26.60 8.20 16.32
C ILE A 329 28.02 8.68 16.61
N GLU A 330 28.34 9.96 16.37
CA GLU A 330 29.67 10.52 16.71
C GLU A 330 30.06 10.28 18.18
N LEU A 331 29.11 10.40 19.11
CA LEU A 331 29.35 10.19 20.54
C LEU A 331 29.51 8.71 20.90
N TYR A 332 28.85 7.80 20.18
CA TYR A 332 29.03 6.36 20.32
C TYR A 332 30.41 5.93 19.79
N GLU A 333 30.78 6.33 18.57
CA GLU A 333 32.09 6.03 17.94
C GLU A 333 33.28 6.58 18.74
N GLN A 334 33.10 7.67 19.48
CA GLN A 334 34.14 8.31 20.30
C GLN A 334 34.22 7.76 21.74
N SER A 335 33.52 6.66 22.04
CA SER A 335 33.38 6.09 23.38
C SER A 335 33.82 4.62 23.48
N ASP A 336 33.93 4.11 24.72
CA ASP A 336 34.15 2.68 25.01
C ASP A 336 32.83 1.86 25.04
N LEU A 337 31.71 2.42 24.56
CA LEU A 337 30.42 1.70 24.48
C LEU A 337 30.45 0.57 23.44
N THR A 338 29.54 -0.38 23.57
CA THR A 338 29.46 -1.58 22.71
C THR A 338 28.03 -1.84 22.25
N GLU A 339 27.86 -2.79 21.32
CA GLU A 339 26.54 -3.26 20.87
C GLU A 339 25.64 -3.70 22.04
N ASP A 340 26.19 -4.33 23.08
CA ASP A 340 25.44 -4.71 24.29
C ASP A 340 24.84 -3.50 25.01
N HIS A 341 25.53 -2.35 24.99
CA HIS A 341 25.02 -1.10 25.53
C HIS A 341 23.86 -0.58 24.66
N LEU A 342 24.00 -0.59 23.33
CA LEU A 342 22.90 -0.18 22.44
C LEU A 342 21.68 -1.11 22.59
N ARG A 343 21.88 -2.43 22.67
CA ARG A 343 20.82 -3.41 23.00
C ARG A 343 20.16 -3.12 24.35
N ALA A 344 20.92 -2.64 25.34
CA ALA A 344 20.38 -2.23 26.64
C ALA A 344 19.54 -0.95 26.57
N ILE A 345 20.01 0.10 25.87
CA ILE A 345 19.22 1.32 25.57
C ILE A 345 17.87 0.92 24.93
N GLN A 346 17.95 0.06 23.91
CA GLN A 346 16.82 -0.44 23.15
C GLN A 346 15.82 -1.25 23.97
N ALA A 347 16.26 -1.93 25.04
CA ALA A 347 15.42 -2.73 25.94
C ALA A 347 14.77 -1.89 27.05
N VAL A 348 15.45 -0.84 27.55
CA VAL A 348 14.94 0.06 28.59
C VAL A 348 13.99 1.12 28.00
N GLY A 349 14.34 1.70 26.85
CA GLY A 349 13.55 2.72 26.14
C GLY A 349 13.56 4.10 26.80
N ILE A 350 12.64 4.98 26.36
CA ILE A 350 12.59 6.41 26.77
C ILE A 350 12.16 6.62 28.25
N SER A 351 11.53 5.63 28.88
CA SER A 351 10.92 5.78 30.20
C SER A 351 11.84 5.32 31.33
N ASP A 352 12.34 6.28 32.13
CA ASP A 352 13.02 6.04 33.42
C ASP A 352 12.15 5.27 34.44
N ALA A 353 10.86 5.09 34.17
CA ALA A 353 10.00 4.09 34.80
C ALA A 353 9.99 2.80 33.95
N GLY A 354 10.90 1.88 34.27
CA GLY A 354 11.16 0.70 33.44
C GLY A 354 9.97 -0.27 33.30
N LYS A 355 9.48 -0.44 32.06
CA LYS A 355 8.56 -1.54 31.67
C LYS A 355 9.14 -2.94 31.90
N ALA A 356 10.45 -3.04 32.07
CA ALA A 356 11.15 -4.25 32.55
C ALA A 356 10.63 -4.80 33.90
N LYS A 357 9.79 -4.05 34.64
CA LYS A 357 9.10 -4.53 35.85
C LYS A 357 7.73 -5.18 35.62
N GLU A 358 7.11 -5.01 34.45
CA GLU A 358 5.77 -5.56 34.16
C GLU A 358 5.80 -6.85 33.33
N ILE A 359 6.96 -7.23 32.78
CA ILE A 359 7.18 -8.54 32.14
C ILE A 359 8.12 -9.38 33.02
N GLN A 360 7.67 -9.74 34.23
CA GLN A 360 8.40 -10.60 35.15
C GLN A 360 8.00 -12.08 35.03
N ASP A 361 8.45 -12.73 33.95
CA ASP A 361 8.51 -14.19 33.87
C ASP A 361 9.94 -14.67 33.56
N GLY A 362 10.72 -14.92 34.62
CA GLY A 362 11.80 -15.92 34.57
C GLY A 362 13.28 -15.52 34.40
N ALA A 363 13.67 -14.23 34.36
CA ALA A 363 15.07 -13.84 34.06
C ALA A 363 15.68 -12.72 34.94
N GLY A 364 15.65 -12.87 36.27
CA GLY A 364 16.03 -11.80 37.22
C GLY A 364 17.46 -11.22 37.09
N SER A 365 18.46 -12.03 36.75
CA SER A 365 19.86 -11.57 36.63
C SER A 365 20.14 -10.73 35.38
N ASN A 366 19.43 -11.01 34.28
CA ASN A 366 19.70 -10.37 33.00
C ASN A 366 19.15 -8.94 33.00
N ALA A 367 18.05 -8.69 33.71
CA ALA A 367 17.47 -7.36 33.87
C ALA A 367 18.41 -6.38 34.62
N GLU A 368 19.18 -6.87 35.60
CA GLU A 368 20.11 -6.04 36.37
C GLU A 368 21.31 -5.60 35.51
N LYS A 369 21.96 -6.53 34.78
CA LYS A 369 23.06 -6.19 33.86
C LYS A 369 22.60 -5.34 32.66
N VAL A 370 21.36 -5.53 32.17
CA VAL A 370 20.76 -4.64 31.15
C VAL A 370 20.56 -3.23 31.70
N GLN A 371 20.12 -3.06 32.95
CA GLN A 371 19.99 -1.73 33.54
C GLN A 371 21.37 -1.06 33.71
N GLU A 372 22.39 -1.79 34.19
CA GLU A 372 23.76 -1.26 34.30
C GLU A 372 24.28 -0.73 32.95
N LEU A 373 24.18 -1.52 31.87
CA LEU A 373 24.65 -1.12 30.53
C LEU A 373 23.89 0.09 29.96
N ALA A 374 22.58 0.19 30.24
CA ALA A 374 21.79 1.34 29.85
C ALA A 374 22.18 2.60 30.64
N ASP A 375 22.44 2.48 31.94
CA ASP A 375 22.87 3.60 32.78
C ASP A 375 24.29 4.06 32.41
N GLU A 376 25.23 3.12 32.16
CA GLU A 376 26.57 3.37 31.61
C GLU A 376 26.50 4.13 30.27
N ALA A 377 25.62 3.71 29.35
CA ALA A 377 25.38 4.41 28.10
C ALA A 377 24.74 5.81 28.27
N LYS A 378 23.88 5.98 29.28
CA LYS A 378 23.19 7.24 29.59
C LYS A 378 24.13 8.28 30.19
N GLU A 379 25.16 7.88 30.92
CA GLU A 379 26.22 8.80 31.38
C GLU A 379 27.08 9.33 30.20
N VAL A 380 27.35 8.50 29.20
CA VAL A 380 28.15 8.86 28.01
C VAL A 380 27.33 9.69 27.00
N LEU A 381 26.17 9.19 26.59
CA LEU A 381 25.36 9.78 25.52
C LEU A 381 24.45 10.92 26.01
N GLY A 382 24.14 10.97 27.31
CA GLY A 382 23.31 12.00 27.92
C GLY A 382 21.94 12.13 27.25
N GLY A 383 21.67 13.28 26.63
CA GLY A 383 20.42 13.51 25.90
C GLY A 383 20.26 12.68 24.63
N TYR A 384 21.37 12.31 23.98
CA TYR A 384 21.40 11.58 22.71
C TYR A 384 21.08 10.09 22.85
N PHE A 385 21.09 9.55 24.09
CA PHE A 385 20.60 8.22 24.45
C PHE A 385 19.23 7.89 23.81
N ARG A 386 18.36 8.90 23.66
CA ARG A 386 17.01 8.71 23.10
C ARG A 386 16.99 8.32 21.63
N GLU A 387 17.96 8.73 20.82
CA GLU A 387 17.96 8.38 19.39
C GLU A 387 18.11 6.85 19.23
N PHE A 388 19.05 6.24 19.96
CA PHE A 388 19.22 4.77 20.04
C PHE A 388 18.07 4.01 20.73
N THR A 389 17.03 4.67 21.26
CA THR A 389 15.82 3.96 21.73
C THR A 389 14.87 3.59 20.58
N PHE A 390 14.94 4.29 19.46
CA PHE A 390 14.14 4.05 18.25
C PHE A 390 15.02 3.82 17.01
N PRO A 391 15.91 2.81 17.00
CA PRO A 391 16.59 2.40 15.77
C PRO A 391 15.55 1.89 14.77
N GLN A 392 15.87 1.99 13.47
CA GLN A 392 15.00 1.45 12.45
C GLN A 392 14.94 -0.09 12.53
N TRP A 393 13.79 -0.65 12.18
CA TRP A 393 13.67 -2.08 11.91
C TRP A 393 14.05 -2.32 10.45
N THR A 394 14.92 -3.30 10.21
CA THR A 394 15.41 -3.66 8.89
C THR A 394 14.94 -5.06 8.51
N THR A 395 14.92 -5.35 7.20
CA THR A 395 14.53 -6.67 6.69
C THR A 395 15.76 -7.56 6.60
N ALA A 396 15.93 -8.44 7.59
CA ALA A 396 17.00 -9.44 7.59
C ALA A 396 16.73 -10.60 6.61
N GLY A 397 15.46 -10.82 6.26
CA GLY A 397 15.08 -11.78 5.23
C GLY A 397 13.63 -12.22 5.36
N TRP A 398 13.40 -13.48 4.99
CA TRP A 398 12.07 -14.08 4.83
C TRP A 398 12.05 -15.49 5.41
N THR A 399 10.99 -15.86 6.12
CA THR A 399 10.86 -17.18 6.75
C THR A 399 10.93 -18.33 5.72
N ALA A 400 11.17 -19.54 6.21
CA ALA A 400 11.19 -20.75 5.41
C ALA A 400 10.28 -21.81 6.05
N CYS A 401 9.58 -22.57 5.22
CA CYS A 401 8.77 -23.71 5.67
C CYS A 401 9.63 -24.95 5.94
N GLU A 402 9.04 -25.94 6.62
CA GLU A 402 9.72 -27.21 6.99
C GLU A 402 9.89 -28.20 5.81
N CYS A 403 9.47 -27.84 4.59
CA CYS A 403 9.56 -28.73 3.43
C CYS A 403 11.02 -29.04 3.04
N GLU A 404 11.31 -30.29 2.68
CA GLU A 404 12.62 -30.65 2.12
C GLU A 404 12.83 -29.98 0.75
N SER A 405 13.92 -29.19 0.64
CA SER A 405 14.28 -28.39 -0.54
C SER A 405 13.11 -27.55 -1.07
N PRO A 406 12.65 -26.52 -0.34
CA PRO A 406 11.45 -25.77 -0.70
C PRO A 406 11.70 -24.89 -1.93
N GLU A 407 10.82 -25.00 -2.92
CA GLU A 407 10.74 -24.04 -4.04
C GLU A 407 9.64 -23.03 -3.75
N TYR A 408 9.85 -21.79 -4.18
CA TYR A 408 8.99 -20.65 -3.93
C TYR A 408 8.61 -19.96 -5.24
N GLU A 409 7.39 -19.43 -5.31
CA GLU A 409 6.88 -18.60 -6.40
C GLU A 409 6.22 -17.33 -5.84
N PRO A 410 6.13 -16.22 -6.62
CA PRO A 410 5.42 -15.01 -6.18
C PRO A 410 3.97 -15.31 -5.78
N GLY A 411 3.44 -14.56 -4.81
CA GLY A 411 2.02 -14.67 -4.43
C GLY A 411 1.06 -14.34 -5.57
N LEU A 412 -0.16 -14.85 -5.49
CA LEU A 412 -1.19 -14.69 -6.51
C LEU A 412 -2.25 -13.66 -6.09
N VAL A 413 -2.38 -12.59 -6.89
CA VAL A 413 -3.43 -11.56 -6.76
C VAL A 413 -4.55 -11.85 -7.74
N TYR A 414 -5.81 -11.88 -7.28
CA TYR A 414 -7.00 -12.07 -8.12
C TYR A 414 -7.90 -10.82 -8.08
N ASP A 415 -8.38 -10.38 -9.25
CA ASP A 415 -9.45 -9.38 -9.37
C ASP A 415 -10.70 -10.00 -10.03
N PRO A 416 -11.74 -10.36 -9.25
CA PRO A 416 -13.00 -10.85 -9.79
C PRO A 416 -13.69 -9.91 -10.78
N PHE A 417 -13.48 -8.59 -10.70
CA PHE A 417 -14.09 -7.57 -11.55
C PHE A 417 -13.02 -6.71 -12.21
N ALA A 418 -12.14 -7.35 -12.99
CA ALA A 418 -10.89 -6.77 -13.48
C ALA A 418 -11.08 -5.51 -14.35
N GLY A 419 -12.17 -5.39 -15.11
CA GLY A 419 -12.51 -4.23 -15.91
C GLY A 419 -11.39 -3.80 -16.87
N SER A 420 -10.84 -2.61 -16.66
CA SER A 420 -9.71 -2.06 -17.42
C SER A 420 -8.35 -2.69 -17.09
N GLY A 421 -8.27 -3.48 -16.01
CA GLY A 421 -7.08 -4.25 -15.62
C GLY A 421 -6.20 -3.66 -14.52
N THR A 422 -6.67 -2.66 -13.76
CA THR A 422 -5.84 -1.90 -12.79
C THR A 422 -5.09 -2.79 -11.80
N THR A 423 -5.78 -3.72 -11.12
CA THR A 423 -5.15 -4.68 -10.20
C THR A 423 -4.13 -5.58 -10.90
N ILE A 424 -4.45 -6.02 -12.13
CA ILE A 424 -3.62 -6.93 -12.93
C ILE A 424 -2.34 -6.23 -13.37
N LYS A 425 -2.42 -4.98 -13.84
CA LYS A 425 -1.27 -4.12 -14.16
C LYS A 425 -0.36 -3.99 -12.95
N VAL A 426 -0.90 -3.52 -11.82
CA VAL A 426 -0.11 -3.25 -10.61
C VAL A 426 0.51 -4.52 -10.03
N ALA A 427 -0.21 -5.64 -10.00
CA ALA A 427 0.35 -6.92 -9.55
C ALA A 427 1.54 -7.36 -10.41
N ASN A 428 1.45 -7.23 -11.74
CA ASN A 428 2.55 -7.54 -12.65
C ASN A 428 3.73 -6.57 -12.54
N GLU A 429 3.46 -5.26 -12.36
CA GLU A 429 4.49 -4.25 -12.10
C GLU A 429 5.22 -4.51 -10.78
N LEU A 430 4.51 -5.00 -9.75
CA LEU A 430 5.08 -5.45 -8.47
C LEU A 430 5.63 -6.88 -8.51
N ARG A 431 5.69 -7.53 -9.69
CA ARG A 431 6.24 -8.89 -9.92
C ARG A 431 5.49 -10.06 -9.25
N TYR A 432 4.23 -9.86 -8.89
CA TYR A 432 3.34 -10.93 -8.42
C TYR A 432 2.78 -11.75 -9.59
N HIS A 433 2.17 -12.90 -9.28
CA HIS A 433 1.25 -13.55 -10.22
C HIS A 433 -0.11 -12.84 -10.15
N SER A 434 -0.82 -12.80 -11.28
CA SER A 434 -2.11 -12.12 -11.40
C SER A 434 -3.15 -12.97 -12.12
N TRP A 435 -4.39 -12.88 -11.65
CA TRP A 435 -5.58 -13.44 -12.29
C TRP A 435 -6.70 -12.41 -12.33
N GLY A 436 -7.53 -12.44 -13.35
CA GLY A 436 -8.72 -11.58 -13.43
C GLY A 436 -9.89 -12.26 -14.10
N THR A 437 -11.10 -11.82 -13.76
CA THR A 437 -12.32 -12.14 -14.51
C THR A 437 -13.08 -10.88 -14.87
N ASP A 438 -13.81 -10.89 -15.99
CA ASP A 438 -14.82 -9.88 -16.30
C ASP A 438 -15.92 -10.45 -17.23
N LEU A 439 -17.09 -9.81 -17.25
CA LEU A 439 -18.17 -10.09 -18.20
C LEU A 439 -17.83 -9.59 -19.62
N ASP A 440 -17.03 -8.52 -19.72
CA ASP A 440 -16.56 -7.92 -20.98
C ASP A 440 -15.07 -7.56 -20.94
N THR A 441 -14.24 -8.55 -21.29
CA THR A 441 -12.79 -8.44 -21.42
C THR A 441 -12.32 -7.51 -22.57
N SER A 442 -13.22 -6.93 -23.38
CA SER A 442 -12.82 -6.01 -24.45
C SER A 442 -12.37 -4.63 -23.95
N ASN A 443 -12.68 -4.29 -22.70
CA ASN A 443 -12.25 -3.05 -22.02
C ASN A 443 -10.83 -3.12 -21.45
N PHE A 444 -10.23 -4.31 -21.41
CA PHE A 444 -8.91 -4.56 -20.83
C PHE A 444 -7.82 -4.17 -21.84
N ASP A 445 -6.86 -3.31 -21.45
CA ASP A 445 -5.79 -2.91 -22.36
C ASP A 445 -4.76 -4.04 -22.51
N GLN A 446 -4.87 -4.74 -23.64
CA GLN A 446 -4.02 -5.86 -24.01
C GLN A 446 -2.51 -5.53 -24.08
N ASN A 447 -2.14 -4.25 -24.07
CA ASN A 447 -0.75 -3.79 -24.08
C ASN A 447 -0.18 -3.52 -22.66
N GLN A 448 -1.02 -3.46 -21.62
CA GLN A 448 -0.61 -3.08 -20.25
C GLN A 448 -0.21 -4.26 -19.34
N SER A 449 -0.32 -5.50 -19.81
CA SER A 449 0.09 -6.68 -19.04
C SER A 449 0.83 -7.72 -19.88
N LEU A 450 1.74 -8.46 -19.24
CA LEU A 450 2.50 -9.56 -19.85
C LEU A 450 1.67 -10.86 -19.92
N ALA A 451 0.35 -10.73 -20.13
CA ALA A 451 -0.62 -11.78 -19.90
C ALA A 451 -0.71 -12.83 -21.02
N ARG A 452 -1.10 -14.05 -20.62
CA ARG A 452 -1.57 -15.12 -21.48
C ARG A 452 -3.09 -15.08 -21.50
N TYR A 453 -3.66 -14.86 -22.68
CA TYR A 453 -5.10 -14.78 -22.88
C TYR A 453 -5.66 -16.14 -23.36
N GLN A 454 -6.87 -16.48 -22.93
CA GLN A 454 -7.68 -17.58 -23.45
C GLN A 454 -9.02 -16.98 -23.96
N GLU A 455 -9.49 -17.44 -25.12
CA GLU A 455 -10.78 -17.04 -25.76
C GLU A 455 -11.90 -18.05 -25.46
#